data_AF-A0A9D1LEN9-F1
#
_entry.id   AF-A0A9D1LEN9-F1
#
_cell.length_a   1.000
_cell.length_b   1.000
_cell.length_c   1.000
_cell.angle_alpha   90.00
_cell.angle_beta   90.00
_cell.angle_gamma   90.00
#
_symmetry.space_group_name_H-M   'P 1'
#
loop_
_entity.id
_entity.type
_entity.pdbx_description
1 polymer ?
#
loop_
_entity_poly.entity_id
_entity_poly.type
_entity_poly.pdbx_seq_one_letter_code
_entity_poly.pdbx_strand_id
1 'polypeptide(L)'
;MQKRRRVRACLCIGLSVLLLCLFFSVYTVPLTLLPAENGTLYCAKTRAHLFSAAVVCLEPAPGYVVERVFVNGRDCTERLERGRLRLRCLLRETVVTAVFAEAAAADAYRAVFV
;
A
#
# COMPACT_ATOMS: atom_id res chain seq x y z
N MET A 1 -26.21 14.78 -43.78
CA MET A 1 -24.99 15.27 -43.08
C MET A 1 -24.84 14.84 -41.60
N GLN A 2 -25.90 14.36 -40.92
CA GLN A 2 -25.89 14.10 -39.46
C GLN A 2 -25.11 12.83 -39.02
N LYS A 3 -25.07 11.78 -39.85
CA LYS A 3 -24.34 10.51 -39.56
C LYS A 3 -22.82 10.69 -39.43
N ARG A 4 -22.18 11.52 -40.26
CA ARG A 4 -20.72 11.76 -40.24
C ARG A 4 -20.25 12.53 -39.00
N ARG A 5 -21.10 13.38 -38.42
CA ARG A 5 -20.80 14.11 -37.17
C ARG A 5 -20.83 13.21 -35.94
N ARG A 6 -21.76 12.25 -35.89
CA ARG A 6 -21.85 11.26 -34.79
C ARG A 6 -20.67 10.28 -34.78
N VAL A 7 -20.22 9.82 -35.95
CA VAL A 7 -19.04 8.94 -36.08
C VAL A 7 -17.76 9.65 -35.62
N ARG A 8 -17.57 10.93 -35.97
CA ARG A 8 -16.43 11.72 -35.49
C ARG A 8 -16.48 11.96 -33.98
N ALA A 9 -17.65 12.24 -33.42
CA ALA A 9 -17.82 12.39 -31.97
C ALA A 9 -17.51 11.08 -31.22
N CYS A 10 -18.01 9.93 -31.69
CA CYS A 10 -17.71 8.63 -31.10
C CYS A 10 -16.22 8.27 -31.22
N LEU A 11 -15.56 8.59 -32.35
CA LEU A 11 -14.14 8.36 -32.54
C LEU A 11 -13.30 9.23 -31.59
N CYS A 12 -13.66 10.51 -31.43
CA CYS A 12 -12.98 11.41 -30.50
C CYS A 12 -13.17 10.97 -29.04
N ILE A 13 -14.38 10.57 -28.64
CA ILE A 13 -14.64 10.06 -27.28
C ILE A 13 -13.86 8.77 -27.05
N GLY A 14 -13.88 7.83 -28.01
CA GLY A 14 -13.12 6.58 -27.91
C GLY A 14 -11.61 6.81 -27.81
N LEU A 15 -11.06 7.72 -28.61
CA LEU A 15 -9.64 8.09 -28.55
C LEU A 15 -9.29 8.77 -27.22
N SER A 16 -10.17 9.64 -26.71
CA SER A 16 -9.98 10.33 -25.43
C SER A 16 -9.95 9.35 -24.27
N VAL A 17 -10.87 8.37 -24.25
CA VAL A 17 -10.92 7.31 -23.24
C VAL A 17 -9.69 6.41 -23.34
N LEU A 18 -9.26 6.05 -24.55
CA LEU A 18 -8.05 5.24 -24.76
C LEU A 18 -6.80 5.94 -24.23
N LEU A 19 -6.63 7.23 -24.54
CA LEU A 19 -5.50 8.04 -24.05
C LEU A 19 -5.51 8.17 -22.52
N LEU A 20 -6.69 8.35 -21.93
CA LEU A 20 -6.85 8.41 -20.48
C LEU A 20 -6.48 7.08 -19.81
N CYS A 21 -6.93 5.95 -20.36
CA CYS A 21 -6.57 4.62 -19.87
C CYS A 21 -5.05 4.36 -19.98
N LEU A 22 -4.43 4.78 -21.09
CA LEU A 22 -2.98 4.68 -21.26
C LEU A 22 -2.22 5.53 -20.24
N PHE A 23 -2.72 6.73 -19.93
CA PHE A 23 -2.11 7.62 -18.94
C PHE A 23 -2.10 6.98 -17.53
N PHE A 24 -3.22 6.39 -17.11
CA PHE A 24 -3.29 5.68 -15.82
C PHE A 24 -2.40 4.45 -15.76
N SER A 25 -2.18 3.78 -16.89
CA SER A 25 -1.32 2.59 -16.99
C SER A 25 0.16 2.93 -16.85
N VAL A 26 0.61 4.09 -17.34
CA VAL A 26 2.03 4.47 -17.30
C VAL A 26 2.42 5.18 -16.00
N TYR A 27 1.48 5.88 -15.36
CA TYR A 27 1.79 6.65 -14.16
C TYR A 27 2.00 5.76 -12.94
N THR A 28 3.18 5.89 -12.32
CA THR A 28 3.53 5.17 -11.09
C THR A 28 3.90 6.16 -9.98
N VAL A 29 3.47 5.84 -8.76
CA VAL A 29 3.79 6.60 -7.55
C VAL A 29 4.83 5.85 -6.70
N PRO A 30 5.75 6.56 -6.05
CA PRO A 30 6.74 5.93 -5.17
C PRO A 30 6.10 5.45 -3.86
N LEU A 31 6.59 4.32 -3.36
CA LEU A 31 6.28 3.79 -2.05
C LEU A 31 7.58 3.73 -1.25
N THR A 32 7.66 4.55 -0.21
CA THR A 32 8.85 4.74 0.61
C THR A 32 8.62 4.08 1.96
N LEU A 33 9.49 3.15 2.34
CA LEU A 33 9.51 2.54 3.67
C LEU A 33 10.62 3.23 4.46
N LEU A 34 10.28 3.88 5.57
CA LEU A 34 11.30 4.40 6.45
C LEU A 34 11.90 3.25 7.27
N PRO A 35 13.21 3.28 7.55
CA PRO A 35 13.81 2.31 8.45
C PRO A 35 13.11 2.41 9.81
N ALA A 36 12.91 1.25 10.43
CA ALA A 36 12.35 1.14 11.76
C ALA A 36 13.36 0.41 12.64
N GLU A 37 13.44 0.82 13.90
CA GLU A 37 14.25 0.14 14.90
C GLU A 37 13.49 -1.08 15.43
N ASN A 38 14.21 -2.14 15.79
CA ASN A 38 13.64 -3.36 16.41
C ASN A 38 12.64 -4.13 15.53
N GLY A 39 12.72 -3.96 14.21
CA GLY A 39 11.99 -4.73 13.23
C GLY A 39 12.36 -4.33 11.81
N THR A 40 11.84 -5.05 10.82
CA THR A 40 12.08 -4.78 9.41
C THR A 40 10.76 -4.53 8.69
N LEU A 41 10.82 -3.59 7.75
CA LEU A 41 9.74 -3.24 6.83
C LEU A 41 10.18 -3.66 5.44
N TYR A 42 9.38 -4.46 4.74
CA TYR A 42 9.63 -4.79 3.35
C TYR A 42 8.36 -4.74 2.52
N CYS A 43 8.51 -4.36 1.26
CA CYS A 43 7.44 -4.36 0.29
C CYS A 43 7.97 -4.91 -1.03
N ALA A 44 7.21 -5.81 -1.66
CA ALA A 44 7.58 -6.37 -2.96
C ALA A 44 7.62 -5.31 -4.08
N LYS A 45 6.96 -4.16 -3.87
CA LYS A 45 6.83 -3.08 -4.86
C LYS A 45 7.31 -1.77 -4.26
N THR A 46 8.37 -1.19 -4.84
CA THR A 46 8.85 0.16 -4.53
C THR A 46 8.11 1.24 -5.34
N ARG A 47 7.45 0.85 -6.43
CA ARG A 47 6.58 1.71 -7.24
C ARG A 47 5.26 1.02 -7.52
N ALA A 48 4.17 1.78 -7.44
CA ALA A 48 2.82 1.27 -7.66
C ALA A 48 2.11 2.09 -8.74
N HIS A 49 1.36 1.41 -9.60
CA HIS A 49 0.47 2.12 -10.54
C HIS A 49 -0.66 2.81 -9.78
N LEU A 50 -1.20 3.87 -10.38
CA LEU A 50 -2.39 4.52 -9.85
C LEU A 50 -3.53 3.52 -9.64
N PHE A 51 -4.22 3.66 -8.52
CA PHE A 51 -5.32 2.79 -8.09
C PHE A 51 -4.94 1.32 -7.81
N SER A 52 -3.66 0.96 -7.89
CA SER A 52 -3.22 -0.39 -7.58
C SER A 52 -3.10 -0.63 -6.07
N ALA A 53 -2.89 -1.91 -5.72
CA ALA A 53 -2.66 -2.36 -4.36
C ALA A 53 -1.20 -2.80 -4.15
N ALA A 54 -0.70 -2.52 -2.94
CA ALA A 54 0.60 -2.97 -2.47
C ALA A 54 0.45 -3.65 -1.10
N VAL A 55 1.29 -4.63 -0.83
CA VAL A 55 1.33 -5.33 0.46
C VAL A 55 2.67 -5.00 1.10
N VAL A 56 2.62 -4.36 2.25
CA VAL A 56 3.79 -4.10 3.09
C VAL A 56 3.80 -5.15 4.19
N CYS A 57 4.93 -5.80 4.38
CA CYS A 57 5.14 -6.78 5.42
C CYS A 57 6.02 -6.18 6.51
N LEU A 58 5.67 -6.49 7.75
CA LEU A 58 6.34 -6.05 8.96
C LEU A 58 6.81 -7.29 9.70
N GLU A 59 8.11 -7.37 9.95
CA GLU A 59 8.74 -8.46 10.70
C GLU A 59 9.40 -7.86 11.95
N PRO A 60 8.76 -7.95 13.13
CA PRO A 60 9.40 -7.57 14.39
C PRO A 60 10.66 -8.39 14.68
N ALA A 61 11.63 -7.78 15.34
CA ALA A 61 12.76 -8.51 15.89
C ALA A 61 12.31 -9.46 17.02
N PRO A 62 13.10 -10.50 17.36
CA PRO A 62 12.80 -11.38 18.49
C PRO A 62 12.60 -10.59 19.79
N GLY A 63 11.50 -10.86 20.49
CA GLY A 63 11.15 -10.12 21.72
C GLY A 63 10.41 -8.80 21.49
N TYR A 64 10.05 -8.47 20.23
CA TYR A 64 9.28 -7.27 19.90
C TYR A 64 7.95 -7.61 19.20
N VAL A 65 6.99 -6.70 19.29
CA VAL A 65 5.71 -6.72 18.56
C VAL A 65 5.49 -5.39 17.87
N VAL A 66 4.66 -5.38 16.82
CA VAL A 66 4.24 -4.13 16.17
C VAL A 66 3.33 -3.37 17.13
N GLU A 67 3.77 -2.20 17.60
CA GLU A 67 2.96 -1.34 18.45
C GLU A 67 2.07 -0.44 17.59
N ARG A 68 2.67 0.24 16.61
CA ARG A 68 1.97 1.17 15.73
C ARG A 68 2.50 1.14 14.31
N VAL A 69 1.61 1.37 13.35
CA VAL A 69 1.96 1.53 11.94
C VAL A 69 1.31 2.79 11.41
N PHE A 70 2.09 3.66 10.79
CA PHE A 70 1.60 4.87 10.15
C PHE A 70 1.80 4.83 8.65
N VAL A 71 0.79 5.29 7.92
CA VAL A 71 0.84 5.48 6.48
C VAL A 71 0.58 6.95 6.21
N ASN A 72 1.55 7.66 5.64
CA ASN A 72 1.51 9.11 5.44
C ASN A 72 1.15 9.86 6.73
N GLY A 73 1.73 9.43 7.86
CA GLY A 73 1.48 10.02 9.19
C GLY A 73 0.14 9.64 9.83
N ARG A 74 -0.72 8.85 9.16
CA ARG A 74 -1.99 8.38 9.73
C ARG A 74 -1.83 6.99 10.33
N ASP A 75 -2.25 6.82 11.57
CA ASP A 75 -2.29 5.52 12.23
C ASP A 75 -3.19 4.55 11.45
N CYS A 76 -2.62 3.41 11.10
CA CYS A 76 -3.23 2.32 10.34
C CYS A 76 -3.03 0.97 11.05
N THR A 77 -2.71 0.98 12.35
CA THR A 77 -2.42 -0.23 13.13
C THR A 77 -3.57 -1.22 13.10
N GLU A 78 -4.81 -0.75 13.16
CA GLU A 78 -6.02 -1.59 13.08
C GLU A 78 -6.18 -2.32 11.74
N ARG A 79 -5.51 -1.85 10.68
CA ARG A 79 -5.54 -2.47 9.34
C ARG A 79 -4.44 -3.51 9.15
N LEU A 80 -3.59 -3.71 10.15
CA LEU A 80 -2.52 -4.68 10.13
C LEU A 80 -3.09 -6.06 10.42
N GLU A 81 -2.96 -6.97 9.46
CA GLU A 81 -3.41 -8.35 9.59
C GLU A 81 -2.21 -9.28 9.51
N ARG A 82 -1.91 -10.00 10.61
CA ARG A 82 -0.80 -10.99 10.65
C ARG A 82 0.53 -10.44 10.14
N GLY A 83 0.91 -9.22 10.57
CA GLY A 83 2.14 -8.55 10.14
C GLY A 83 2.11 -8.03 8.71
N ARG A 84 0.94 -8.01 8.04
CA ARG A 84 0.79 -7.52 6.66
C ARG A 84 -0.19 -6.36 6.60
N LEU A 85 0.24 -5.28 5.98
CA LEU A 85 -0.57 -4.10 5.72
C LEU A 85 -0.92 -4.03 4.23
N ARG A 86 -2.21 -4.10 3.91
CA ARG A 86 -2.72 -3.96 2.54
C ARG A 86 -3.06 -2.52 2.25
N LEU A 87 -2.24 -1.89 1.40
CA LEU A 87 -2.49 -0.56 0.85
C LEU A 87 -3.30 -0.70 -0.43
N ARG A 88 -4.40 0.05 -0.54
CA ARG A 88 -5.29 0.07 -1.70
C ARG A 88 -5.41 1.50 -2.21
N CYS A 89 -5.72 1.63 -3.49
CA CYS A 89 -5.97 2.92 -4.13
C CYS A 89 -4.79 3.89 -3.94
N LEU A 90 -3.58 3.44 -4.29
CA LEU A 90 -2.40 4.29 -4.26
C LEU A 90 -2.53 5.38 -5.33
N LEU A 91 -2.66 6.62 -4.87
CA LEU A 91 -2.93 7.80 -5.71
C LEU A 91 -1.78 8.81 -5.69
N ARG A 92 -0.97 8.75 -4.64
CA ARG A 92 0.14 9.67 -4.36
C ARG A 92 1.28 8.89 -3.72
N GLU A 93 2.42 9.56 -3.58
CA GLU A 93 3.52 9.06 -2.78
C GLU A 93 3.02 8.57 -1.42
N THR A 94 3.50 7.39 -1.04
CA THR A 94 3.10 6.75 0.21
C THR A 94 4.32 6.42 1.03
N VAL A 95 4.41 7.05 2.20
CA VAL A 95 5.45 6.80 3.19
C VAL A 95 4.87 5.90 4.28
N VAL A 96 5.57 4.81 4.60
CA VAL A 96 5.18 3.88 5.67
C VAL A 96 6.25 3.87 6.74
N THR A 97 5.81 4.01 7.98
CA THR A 97 6.63 3.95 9.20
C THR A 97 6.00 2.97 10.18
N ALA A 98 6.82 2.24 10.92
CA ALA A 98 6.35 1.36 11.98
C ALA A 98 7.14 1.61 13.27
N VAL A 99 6.46 1.41 14.39
CA VAL A 99 7.03 1.45 15.73
C VAL A 99 6.84 0.07 16.34
N PHE A 100 7.94 -0.49 16.83
CA PHE A 100 7.97 -1.79 17.49
C PHE A 100 8.21 -1.58 18.99
N ALA A 101 7.46 -2.28 19.82
CA ALA A 101 7.61 -2.27 21.28
C ALA A 101 8.02 -3.66 21.76
N GLU A 102 8.68 -3.74 22.91
CA GLU A 102 8.99 -5.02 23.54
C GLU A 102 7.71 -5.82 23.77
N ALA A 103 7.75 -7.09 23.40
CA ALA A 103 6.69 -8.04 23.66
C ALA A 103 6.56 -8.18 25.18
N ALA A 104 5.49 -7.63 25.76
CA ALA A 104 5.18 -7.88 27.15
C ALA A 104 5.10 -9.40 27.35
N ALA A 105 5.84 -9.93 28.32
CA ALA A 105 5.99 -11.36 28.55
C ALA A 105 4.66 -12.12 28.73
N ALA A 106 3.55 -11.40 28.94
CA ALA A 106 2.18 -11.90 29.04
C ALA A 106 1.73 -12.82 27.89
N ASP A 107 2.26 -12.68 26.67
CA ASP A 107 1.92 -13.58 25.54
C ASP A 107 2.83 -14.81 25.41
N ALA A 108 3.96 -14.86 26.14
CA ALA A 108 4.84 -16.04 26.15
C ALA A 108 4.24 -17.22 26.92
N TYR A 109 3.35 -16.97 27.88
CA TYR A 109 2.77 -18.03 28.74
C TYR A 109 1.63 -18.81 28.08
N ARG A 110 1.09 -18.33 26.94
CA ARG A 110 -0.03 -18.99 26.25
C ARG A 110 0.40 -20.05 25.23
N ALA A 111 1.70 -20.12 24.92
CA ALA A 111 2.27 -21.06 23.96
C ALA A 111 2.90 -22.32 24.59
N VAL A 112 2.89 -22.46 25.93
CA VAL A 112 3.61 -23.53 26.65
C VAL A 112 2.68 -24.61 27.24
N PHE A 113 1.37 -24.56 26.98
CA PHE A 113 0.43 -25.60 27.44
C PHE A 113 -0.34 -26.22 26.28
N VAL A 114 0.27 -27.19 25.58
CA VAL A 114 -0.40 -28.34 24.93
C VAL A 114 0.48 -29.57 25.12
#